data_AF-A0A7W0TUC2-F1
#
_entry.id   AF-A0A7W0TUC2-F1
#
_cell.length_a   1.000
_cell.length_b   1.000
_cell.length_c   1.000
_cell.angle_alpha   90.00
_cell.angle_beta   90.00
_cell.angle_gamma   90.00
#
_symmetry.space_group_name_H-M   'P 1'
#
loop_
_entity.id
_entity.type
_entity.pdbx_description
1 polymer ?
#
loop_
_entity_poly.entity_id
_entity_poly.type
_entity_poly.pdbx_seq_one_letter_code
_entity_poly.pdbx_strand_id
1 'polypeptide(L)'
;MPAHRGVHKKTRLSNLLMASSGLSLLVGTGGAAMAQDGDDRNYPAIVLPDGYAIEQVVGGLTYPTSVTWDDDGTMYVAEAGGQFLEEPPPSRILRVEDGEATEFLDLFEAGGTDPIGGMVWYDGNFYITHRDADDRSGAVSRVSPDGEVTQLFSGFVDSQSEHP
;
A
#
# COMPACT_ATOMS: atom_id res chain seq x y z
N MET A 1 45.02 41.37 20.18
CA MET A 1 44.07 41.83 19.14
C MET A 1 43.71 40.64 18.27
N PRO A 2 42.45 40.17 18.25
CA PRO A 2 42.02 39.02 17.47
C PRO A 2 41.50 39.42 16.08
N ALA A 3 41.69 38.58 15.07
CA ALA A 3 41.06 38.70 13.76
C ALA A 3 39.97 37.62 13.59
N HIS A 4 38.77 38.07 13.24
CA HIS A 4 37.57 37.26 12.99
C HIS A 4 37.45 36.83 11.52
N ARG A 5 36.75 35.69 11.33
CA ARG A 5 35.96 35.24 10.16
C ARG A 5 36.74 34.73 8.93
N GLY A 6 36.25 33.72 8.20
CA GLY A 6 34.93 33.10 8.21
C GLY A 6 34.95 31.65 7.72
N VAL A 7 33.97 30.88 8.19
CA VAL A 7 33.68 29.51 7.76
C VAL A 7 32.79 29.59 6.52
N HIS A 8 33.28 29.12 5.37
CA HIS A 8 32.45 28.92 4.18
C HIS A 8 31.75 27.56 4.27
N LYS A 9 30.45 27.56 4.57
CA LYS A 9 29.58 26.38 4.34
C LYS A 9 29.39 26.24 2.83
N LYS A 10 29.83 25.13 2.25
CA LYS A 10 29.47 24.74 0.88
C LYS A 10 28.18 23.94 0.92
N THR A 11 27.06 24.59 0.64
CA THR A 11 25.79 23.94 0.30
C THR A 11 25.90 23.44 -1.14
N ARG A 12 25.72 22.14 -1.38
CA ARG A 12 25.43 21.63 -2.72
C ARG A 12 23.99 21.14 -2.74
N LEU A 13 23.16 21.91 -3.44
CA LEU A 13 21.86 21.47 -3.93
C LEU A 13 22.09 20.51 -5.10
N SER A 14 21.42 19.37 -5.06
CA SER A 14 21.14 18.57 -6.25
C SER A 14 19.92 17.70 -5.96
N ASN A 15 18.74 18.27 -6.18
CA ASN A 15 17.51 17.49 -6.39
C ASN A 15 17.53 17.03 -7.84
N LEU A 16 17.84 15.76 -8.06
CA LEU A 16 17.61 15.09 -9.34
C LEU A 16 16.34 14.25 -9.16
N LEU A 17 15.22 14.77 -9.65
CA LEU A 17 13.95 14.07 -9.71
C LEU A 17 14.05 13.02 -10.82
N MET A 18 14.27 11.75 -10.46
CA MET A 18 14.15 10.63 -11.38
C MET A 18 12.75 10.03 -11.15
N ALA A 19 11.78 10.46 -11.95
CA ALA A 19 10.51 9.75 -12.05
C ALA A 19 10.76 8.45 -12.81
N SER A 20 11.20 7.41 -12.11
CA SER A 20 11.15 6.05 -12.62
C SER A 20 9.74 5.53 -12.38
N SER A 21 8.92 5.49 -13.43
CA SER A 21 7.73 4.66 -13.49
C SER A 21 8.16 3.20 -13.36
N GLY A 22 8.28 2.74 -12.12
CA GLY A 22 8.51 1.35 -11.77
C GLY A 22 7.22 0.58 -11.96
N LEU A 23 7.25 -0.43 -12.81
CA LEU A 23 6.22 -1.45 -12.87
C LEU A 23 6.31 -2.26 -11.56
N SER A 24 5.43 -2.00 -10.60
CA SER A 24 5.34 -2.80 -9.38
C SER A 24 4.50 -4.04 -9.62
N LEU A 25 5.15 -5.21 -9.65
CA LEU A 25 4.47 -6.50 -9.69
C LEU A 25 4.23 -6.96 -8.24
N LEU A 26 2.96 -6.97 -7.81
CA LEU A 26 2.59 -7.59 -6.54
C LEU A 26 2.48 -9.11 -6.76
N VAL A 27 3.43 -9.88 -6.23
CA VAL A 27 3.33 -11.34 -6.16
C VAL A 27 2.82 -11.70 -4.77
N GLY A 28 1.49 -11.83 -4.63
CA GLY A 28 0.88 -12.31 -3.40
C GLY A 28 0.99 -13.82 -3.29
N THR A 29 1.87 -14.34 -2.44
CA THR A 29 1.82 -15.75 -2.02
C THR A 29 1.01 -15.85 -0.75
N GLY A 30 -0.26 -16.26 -0.86
CA GLY A 30 -1.10 -16.57 0.30
C GLY A 30 -0.56 -17.81 1.01
N GLY A 31 -0.03 -17.63 2.21
CA GLY A 31 0.42 -18.73 3.06
C GLY A 31 0.65 -18.24 4.49
N ALA A 32 -0.23 -18.65 5.41
CA ALA A 32 0.02 -18.51 6.84
C ALA A 32 1.20 -19.41 7.21
N ALA A 33 2.37 -18.83 7.48
CA ALA A 33 3.51 -19.57 7.99
C ALA A 33 4.13 -18.85 9.17
N MET A 34 4.02 -19.49 10.33
CA MET A 34 4.71 -19.16 11.58
C MET A 34 6.21 -19.04 11.29
N ALA A 35 6.80 -17.89 11.63
CA ALA A 35 8.23 -17.65 11.45
C ALA A 35 9.05 -18.62 12.32
N GLN A 36 9.94 -19.38 11.68
CA GLN A 36 11.06 -20.06 12.32
C GLN A 36 12.34 -19.33 11.88
N ASP A 37 13.17 -19.02 12.88
CA ASP A 37 14.46 -18.36 12.76
C ASP A 37 15.43 -19.21 11.93
N GLY A 38 16.08 -18.59 10.93
CA GLY A 38 16.91 -19.27 9.94
C GLY A 38 16.88 -18.57 8.58
N ASP A 39 17.82 -17.65 8.40
CA ASP A 39 18.16 -16.96 7.16
C ASP A 39 18.47 -17.96 6.02
N ASP A 40 17.50 -18.13 5.11
CA ASP A 40 17.61 -18.64 3.74
C ASP A 40 16.20 -18.64 3.12
N ARG A 41 15.60 -17.45 2.91
CA ARG A 41 14.33 -17.31 2.16
C ARG A 41 14.59 -17.58 0.68
N ASN A 42 14.86 -18.84 0.37
CA ASN A 42 14.83 -19.37 -0.97
C ASN A 42 13.43 -19.08 -1.51
N TYR A 43 13.32 -18.31 -2.58
CA TYR A 43 12.09 -18.12 -3.34
C TYR A 43 12.13 -19.06 -4.54
N PRO A 44 12.12 -20.40 -4.37
CA PRO A 44 12.36 -21.34 -5.46
C PRO A 44 11.27 -21.28 -6.54
N ALA A 45 10.16 -20.59 -6.27
CA ALA A 45 9.07 -20.35 -7.21
C ALA A 45 9.25 -19.08 -8.07
N ILE A 46 10.25 -18.23 -7.79
CA ILE A 46 10.44 -16.95 -8.47
C ILE A 46 11.67 -17.02 -9.36
N VAL A 47 11.45 -17.07 -10.68
CA VAL A 47 12.52 -16.98 -11.68
C VAL A 47 12.70 -15.52 -12.06
N LEU A 48 13.90 -14.98 -11.86
CA LEU A 48 14.25 -13.61 -12.19
C LEU A 48 15.02 -13.55 -13.52
N PRO A 49 14.84 -12.50 -14.34
CA PRO A 49 15.73 -12.23 -15.45
C PRO A 49 17.17 -11.98 -14.96
N ASP A 50 18.15 -12.22 -15.83
CA ASP A 50 19.55 -11.95 -15.52
C ASP A 50 19.75 -10.48 -15.08
N GLY A 51 20.51 -10.29 -14.01
CA GLY A 51 20.81 -8.96 -13.44
C GLY A 51 19.77 -8.43 -12.45
N TYR A 52 18.69 -9.18 -12.16
CA TYR A 52 17.71 -8.82 -11.14
C TYR A 52 17.91 -9.63 -9.85
N ALA A 53 17.58 -9.00 -8.73
CA ALA A 53 17.48 -9.62 -7.42
C ALA A 53 16.07 -9.39 -6.85
N ILE A 54 15.66 -10.24 -5.92
CA ILE A 54 14.44 -10.06 -5.14
C ILE A 54 14.81 -9.98 -3.67
N GLU A 55 14.13 -9.08 -2.97
CA GLU A 55 14.19 -8.96 -1.53
C GLU A 55 12.77 -8.82 -0.98
N GLN A 56 12.55 -9.33 0.23
CA GLN A 56 11.32 -9.06 0.94
C GLN A 56 11.45 -7.73 1.66
N VAL A 57 10.64 -6.77 1.23
CA VAL A 57 10.55 -5.45 1.86
C VAL A 57 9.79 -5.52 3.17
N VAL A 58 8.65 -6.21 3.21
CA VAL A 58 7.78 -6.32 4.39
C VAL A 58 7.07 -7.69 4.39
N GLY A 59 6.66 -8.17 5.57
CA GLY A 59 5.98 -9.45 5.74
C GLY A 59 4.84 -9.37 6.75
N GLY A 60 4.16 -10.50 6.99
CA GLY A 60 3.09 -10.58 8.00
C GLY A 60 1.79 -9.87 7.61
N LEU A 61 1.61 -9.60 6.32
CA LEU A 61 0.42 -8.94 5.78
C LEU A 61 -0.78 -9.92 5.70
N THR A 62 -1.98 -9.40 5.88
CA THR A 62 -3.27 -10.09 5.79
C THR A 62 -4.02 -9.62 4.54
N TYR A 63 -4.13 -10.50 3.54
CA TYR A 63 -4.78 -10.19 2.24
C TYR A 63 -4.40 -8.83 1.64
N PRO A 64 -3.10 -8.55 1.41
CA PRO A 64 -2.69 -7.32 0.75
C PRO A 64 -3.18 -7.30 -0.71
N THR A 65 -3.84 -6.21 -1.11
CA THR A 65 -4.40 -6.05 -2.47
C THR A 65 -3.69 -5.01 -3.30
N SER A 66 -3.11 -3.99 -2.67
CA SER A 66 -2.46 -2.89 -3.39
C SER A 66 -1.27 -2.32 -2.62
N VAL A 67 -0.36 -1.68 -3.37
CA VAL A 67 0.76 -0.89 -2.84
C VAL A 67 0.82 0.43 -3.58
N THR A 68 1.13 1.52 -2.87
CA THR A 68 1.38 2.85 -3.46
C THR A 68 2.46 3.59 -2.69
N TRP A 69 2.90 4.72 -3.23
CA TRP A 69 3.80 5.66 -2.55
C TRP A 69 3.19 7.05 -2.53
N ASP A 70 3.42 7.79 -1.45
CA ASP A 70 3.09 9.23 -1.40
C ASP A 70 4.14 10.09 -2.13
N ASP A 71 3.93 11.41 -2.09
CA ASP A 71 4.83 12.38 -2.74
C ASP A 71 6.22 12.47 -2.07
N ASP A 72 6.34 12.00 -0.83
CA ASP A 72 7.60 11.93 -0.07
C ASP A 72 8.31 10.57 -0.23
N GLY A 73 7.68 9.62 -0.92
CA GLY A 73 8.20 8.27 -1.14
C GLY A 73 7.89 7.29 -0.01
N THR A 74 7.02 7.63 0.93
CA THR A 74 6.51 6.71 1.95
C THR A 74 5.69 5.62 1.28
N MET A 75 5.98 4.35 1.58
CA MET A 75 5.24 3.22 1.04
C MET A 75 3.99 2.94 1.88
N TYR A 76 2.88 2.65 1.19
CA TYR A 76 1.64 2.22 1.81
C TYR A 76 1.11 0.94 1.18
N VAL A 77 0.53 0.07 2.00
CA VAL A 77 -0.11 -1.19 1.58
C VAL A 77 -1.57 -1.17 1.98
N ALA A 78 -2.46 -1.56 1.08
CA ALA A 78 -3.87 -1.79 1.40
C ALA A 78 -4.08 -3.27 1.73
N GLU A 79 -4.70 -3.55 2.87
CA GLU A 79 -5.23 -4.86 3.22
C GLU A 79 -6.73 -4.89 2.98
N ALA A 80 -7.20 -5.93 2.30
CA ALA A 80 -8.57 -6.00 1.79
C ALA A 80 -9.64 -5.89 2.88
N GLY A 81 -9.33 -6.34 4.10
CA GLY A 81 -10.34 -6.64 5.11
C GLY A 81 -11.30 -7.75 4.67
N GLY A 82 -12.49 -7.77 5.26
CA GLY A 82 -13.56 -8.69 4.88
C GLY A 82 -13.46 -10.11 5.43
N GLN A 83 -14.54 -10.87 5.26
CA GLN A 83 -14.87 -12.11 5.98
C GLN A 83 -14.13 -13.37 5.46
N PHE A 84 -12.86 -13.25 5.09
CA PHE A 84 -12.06 -14.38 4.56
C PHE A 84 -11.37 -15.20 5.66
N LEU A 85 -11.45 -14.76 6.91
CA LEU A 85 -10.91 -15.41 8.11
C LEU A 85 -12.02 -15.61 9.15
N GLU A 86 -11.78 -16.48 10.13
CA GLU A 86 -12.68 -16.69 11.28
C GLU A 86 -12.85 -15.41 12.11
N GLU A 87 -11.75 -14.68 12.31
CA GLU A 87 -11.72 -13.33 12.88
C GLU A 87 -11.15 -12.37 11.82
N PRO A 88 -12.01 -11.78 10.98
CA PRO A 88 -11.55 -10.93 9.89
C PRO A 88 -11.10 -9.55 10.41
N PRO A 89 -9.89 -9.09 10.05
CA PRO A 89 -9.52 -7.71 10.31
C PRO A 89 -10.35 -6.76 9.43
N PRO A 90 -10.53 -5.49 9.86
CA PRO A 90 -11.11 -4.47 9.00
C PRO A 90 -10.23 -4.21 7.78
N SER A 91 -10.79 -3.62 6.73
CA SER A 91 -9.95 -3.07 5.68
C SER A 91 -9.14 -1.89 6.23
N ARG A 92 -7.88 -1.78 5.78
CA ARG A 92 -6.95 -0.80 6.34
C ARG A 92 -5.84 -0.45 5.37
N ILE A 93 -5.28 0.74 5.59
CA ILE A 93 -4.03 1.17 4.97
C ILE A 93 -2.93 1.02 6.02
N LEU A 94 -1.86 0.35 5.64
CA LEU A 94 -0.64 0.21 6.42
C LEU A 94 0.43 1.14 5.86
N ARG A 95 1.18 1.81 6.73
CA ARG A 95 2.42 2.50 6.39
C ARG A 95 3.58 1.53 6.56
N VAL A 96 4.47 1.48 5.56
CA VAL A 96 5.66 0.62 5.59
C VAL A 96 6.91 1.48 5.79
N GLU A 97 7.62 1.22 6.88
CA GLU A 97 8.89 1.89 7.24
C GLU A 97 9.85 0.87 7.85
N ASP A 98 11.13 0.93 7.47
CA ASP A 98 12.19 0.08 8.02
C ASP A 98 11.87 -1.44 8.04
N GLY A 99 11.08 -1.88 7.07
CA GLY A 99 10.66 -3.28 6.91
C GLY A 99 9.46 -3.70 7.77
N GLU A 100 8.84 -2.76 8.48
CA GLU A 100 7.68 -2.97 9.32
C GLU A 100 6.43 -2.32 8.70
N ALA A 101 5.30 -3.03 8.73
CA ALA A 101 4.00 -2.49 8.38
C ALA A 101 3.26 -2.09 9.66
N THR A 102 2.86 -0.83 9.77
CA THR A 102 2.06 -0.32 10.89
C THR A 102 0.74 0.22 10.39
N GLU A 103 -0.33 0.03 11.16
CA GLU A 103 -1.63 0.55 10.78
C GLU A 103 -1.60 2.07 10.72
N PHE A 104 -1.97 2.59 9.55
CA PHE A 104 -2.03 4.02 9.28
C PHE A 104 -3.47 4.53 9.32
N LEU A 105 -4.40 3.78 8.70
CA LEU A 105 -5.84 4.08 8.71
C LEU A 105 -6.65 2.78 8.79
N ASP A 106 -7.60 2.73 9.72
CA ASP A 106 -8.71 1.77 9.71
C ASP A 106 -9.82 2.33 8.81
N LEU A 107 -10.09 1.66 7.69
CA LEU A 107 -11.04 2.12 6.68
C LEU A 107 -12.45 1.55 6.87
N PHE A 108 -12.63 0.63 7.81
CA PHE A 108 -13.95 0.21 8.25
C PHE A 108 -14.54 1.29 9.15
N GLU A 109 -13.80 1.75 10.16
CA GLU A 109 -14.23 2.84 11.05
C GLU A 109 -14.34 4.19 10.32
N ALA A 110 -13.54 4.41 9.27
CA ALA A 110 -13.57 5.64 8.48
C ALA A 110 -14.74 5.75 7.48
N GLY A 111 -15.53 4.68 7.27
CA GLY A 111 -16.64 4.73 6.31
C GLY A 111 -17.13 3.39 5.74
N GLY A 112 -16.73 2.25 6.30
CA GLY A 112 -17.26 0.92 5.95
C GLY A 112 -16.86 0.41 4.57
N THR A 113 -15.57 0.51 4.21
CA THR A 113 -15.12 0.32 2.81
C THR A 113 -14.68 -1.12 2.42
N ASP A 114 -15.25 -2.15 3.05
CA ASP A 114 -14.79 -3.53 2.86
C ASP A 114 -15.47 -4.28 1.67
N PRO A 115 -14.73 -5.07 0.86
CA PRO A 115 -13.28 -5.13 0.78
C PRO A 115 -12.68 -4.05 -0.14
N ILE A 116 -11.41 -3.73 0.09
CA ILE A 116 -10.63 -2.85 -0.79
C ILE A 116 -9.90 -3.68 -1.84
N GLY A 117 -10.15 -3.38 -3.12
CA GLY A 117 -9.52 -4.07 -4.25
C GLY A 117 -8.26 -3.38 -4.79
N GLY A 118 -8.11 -2.08 -4.58
CA GLY A 118 -7.08 -1.29 -5.23
C GLY A 118 -6.90 0.07 -4.55
N MET A 119 -5.70 0.62 -4.62
CA MET A 119 -5.32 1.88 -3.99
C MET A 119 -4.23 2.59 -4.79
N VAL A 120 -4.39 3.89 -5.00
CA VAL A 120 -3.35 4.79 -5.55
C VAL A 120 -3.28 6.09 -4.75
N TRP A 121 -2.11 6.72 -4.71
CA TRP A 121 -1.93 8.06 -4.15
C TRP A 121 -1.99 9.13 -5.24
N TYR A 122 -2.64 10.26 -4.94
CA TYR A 122 -2.60 11.45 -5.79
C TYR A 122 -2.97 12.71 -4.99
N ASP A 123 -2.18 13.78 -5.12
CA ASP A 123 -2.47 15.11 -4.56
C ASP A 123 -2.84 15.05 -3.07
N GLY A 124 -1.97 14.44 -2.27
CA GLY A 124 -2.16 14.36 -0.81
C GLY A 124 -3.22 13.38 -0.32
N ASN A 125 -3.80 12.54 -1.19
CA ASN A 125 -4.90 11.65 -0.84
C ASN A 125 -4.73 10.24 -1.43
N PHE A 126 -5.33 9.26 -0.77
CA PHE A 126 -5.55 7.94 -1.35
C PHE A 126 -6.83 7.92 -2.18
N TYR A 127 -6.83 7.15 -3.24
CA TYR A 127 -8.01 6.81 -4.02
C TYR A 127 -8.13 5.30 -4.03
N ILE A 128 -9.24 4.80 -3.49
CA ILE A 128 -9.46 3.38 -3.31
C ILE A 128 -10.63 2.90 -4.17
N THR A 129 -10.51 1.67 -4.68
CA THR A 129 -11.64 0.92 -5.24
C THR A 129 -12.14 -0.05 -4.20
N HIS A 130 -13.43 -0.02 -3.89
CA HIS A 130 -14.03 -0.83 -2.84
C HIS A 130 -15.47 -1.22 -3.18
N ARG A 131 -16.17 -1.83 -2.23
CA ARG A 131 -17.63 -2.04 -2.31
C ARG A 131 -18.37 -0.91 -1.62
N ASP A 132 -19.44 -0.46 -2.23
CA ASP A 132 -20.42 0.43 -1.61
C ASP A 132 -21.03 -0.26 -0.37
N ALA A 133 -21.22 0.52 0.69
CA ALA A 133 -21.69 0.02 1.98
C ALA A 133 -23.18 -0.38 1.94
N ASP A 134 -23.98 0.28 1.10
CA ASP A 134 -25.42 0.11 1.06
C ASP A 134 -25.84 -1.00 0.08
N ASP A 135 -25.34 -0.95 -1.16
CA ASP A 135 -25.81 -1.82 -2.25
C ASP A 135 -24.79 -2.86 -2.73
N ARG A 136 -23.57 -2.83 -2.17
CA ARG A 136 -22.46 -3.73 -2.53
C ARG A 136 -22.06 -3.65 -4.01
N SER A 137 -22.45 -2.61 -4.74
CA SER A 137 -21.85 -2.29 -6.02
C SER A 137 -20.37 -1.91 -5.83
N GLY A 138 -19.58 -1.91 -6.89
CA GLY A 138 -18.26 -1.31 -6.83
C GLY A 138 -18.38 0.20 -6.65
N ALA A 139 -17.42 0.78 -5.93
CA ALA A 139 -17.30 2.21 -5.68
C ALA A 139 -15.84 2.67 -5.71
N VAL A 140 -15.67 3.97 -5.86
CA VAL A 140 -14.38 4.67 -5.75
C VAL A 140 -14.53 5.79 -4.74
N SER A 141 -13.65 5.82 -3.75
CA SER A 141 -13.58 6.88 -2.74
C SER A 141 -12.22 7.53 -2.71
N ARG A 142 -12.21 8.84 -2.43
CA ARG A 142 -11.02 9.55 -1.95
C ARG A 142 -10.95 9.40 -0.44
N VAL A 143 -9.78 9.08 0.08
CA VAL A 143 -9.49 9.00 1.51
C VAL A 143 -8.32 9.92 1.82
N SER A 144 -8.54 10.86 2.72
CA SER A 144 -7.47 11.73 3.19
C SER A 144 -6.59 11.01 4.25
N PRO A 145 -5.35 11.48 4.47
CA PRO A 145 -4.46 10.88 5.47
C PRO A 145 -4.96 11.00 6.92
N ASP A 146 -5.92 11.88 7.21
CA ASP A 146 -6.60 12.00 8.51
C ASP A 146 -7.88 11.16 8.60
N GLY A 147 -8.19 10.37 7.56
CA GLY A 147 -9.28 9.39 7.57
C GLY A 147 -10.62 9.92 7.08
N GLU A 148 -10.70 11.10 6.48
CA GLU A 148 -11.93 11.56 5.82
C GLU A 148 -12.16 10.76 4.53
N VAL A 149 -13.28 10.04 4.46
CA VAL A 149 -13.69 9.28 3.28
C VAL A 149 -14.76 10.05 2.51
N THR A 150 -14.50 10.32 1.24
CA THR A 150 -15.46 10.91 0.29
C THR A 150 -15.69 9.95 -0.87
N GLN A 151 -16.89 9.36 -0.96
CA GLN A 151 -17.29 8.57 -2.12
C GLN A 151 -17.44 9.46 -3.36
N LEU A 152 -16.71 9.13 -4.42
CA LEU A 152 -16.68 9.89 -5.68
C LEU A 152 -17.67 9.29 -6.69
N PHE A 153 -17.65 7.96 -6.82
CA PHE A 153 -18.49 7.22 -7.76
C PHE A 153 -18.91 5.88 -7.13
N SER A 154 -20.11 5.40 -7.47
CA SER A 154 -20.60 4.06 -7.12
C SER A 154 -21.54 3.53 -8.21
N GLY A 155 -22.12 2.35 -8.00
CA GLY A 155 -23.01 1.71 -8.96
C GLY A 155 -22.26 0.90 -10.03
N PHE A 156 -20.97 0.59 -9.81
CA PHE A 156 -20.25 -0.34 -10.67
C PHE A 156 -20.76 -1.75 -10.37
N VAL A 157 -21.84 -2.14 -11.05
CA VAL A 157 -22.29 -3.52 -11.02
C VAL A 157 -21.24 -4.35 -11.75
N ASP A 158 -20.82 -5.45 -11.14
CA ASP A 158 -20.02 -6.45 -11.86
C ASP A 158 -20.74 -6.74 -13.19
N SER A 159 -20.00 -7.06 -14.24
CA SER A 159 -20.62 -7.66 -15.41
C SER A 159 -21.53 -8.77 -14.88
N GLN A 160 -22.83 -8.71 -15.20
CA GLN A 160 -23.78 -9.76 -14.87
C GLN A 160 -23.12 -11.04 -15.36
N SER A 161 -22.44 -11.75 -14.47
CA SER A 161 -21.80 -12.99 -14.83
C SER A 161 -22.96 -13.85 -15.25
N GLU A 162 -22.91 -14.29 -16.51
CA GLU A 162 -23.80 -15.27 -17.11
C GLU A 162 -23.62 -16.62 -16.39
N HIS A 163 -23.86 -16.63 -15.09
CA HIS A 163 -23.91 -17.79 -14.24
C HIS A 163 -25.38 -17.98 -13.86
N PRO A 164 -26.16 -18.62 -14.75
CA PRO A 164 -27.52 -19.04 -14.47
C PRO A 164 -27.62 -19.97 -13.26
#